data_AF-A0A6N2AQF1-F1
#
_entry.id   AF-A0A6N2AQF1-F1
#
_cell.length_a   1.000
_cell.length_b   1.000
_cell.length_c   1.000
_cell.angle_alpha   90.00
_cell.angle_beta   90.00
_cell.angle_gamma   90.00
#
_symmetry.space_group_name_H-M   'P 1'
#
loop_
_entity.id
_entity.type
_entity.pdbx_description
1 polymer ?
#
loop_
_entity_poly.entity_id
_entity_poly.type
_entity_poly.pdbx_seq_one_letter_code
_entity_poly.pdbx_strand_id
1 'polypeptide(L)'
;KCVQDYNCSVEFVRSTFLVQEWEIPDGNGSTKETLRLDLVERSCDKYKGADVLVFNTGHWWTHEKTSEGKGYYQEGSHVYGELNVVEAFRKAMTTWARWIEANVDPSKTDVFFRGYSVSHFSGGEWYAGGKCDSDTEPLKDEKDLSPSLYPPIMGMLEDVIKWMKSPVYYLNVTIMSDFRKDGHPSIYRKPNMTDEERRTTLRFQDCSHWCLPGVPDTWNELLYAQLLMKHYQKQHKQQQQQIGS
;
A
#
# COMPACT_ATOMS: atom_id res chain seq x y z
N LYS A 1 8.91 12.05 -11.99
CA LYS A 1 8.74 12.70 -13.30
C LYS A 1 8.36 14.16 -13.06
N CYS A 2 9.06 15.12 -13.68
CA CYS A 2 8.72 16.54 -13.59
C CYS A 2 7.90 16.94 -14.82
N VAL A 3 6.79 17.63 -14.60
CA VAL A 3 6.00 18.29 -15.64
C VAL A 3 6.40 19.76 -15.62
N GLN A 4 7.35 20.13 -16.49
CA GLN A 4 8.06 21.41 -16.40
C GLN A 4 7.12 22.62 -16.51
N ASP A 5 6.09 22.55 -17.35
CA ASP A 5 5.15 23.64 -17.57
C ASP A 5 4.33 24.01 -16.31
N TYR A 6 4.24 23.08 -15.34
CA TYR A 6 3.44 23.24 -14.13
C TYR A 6 4.27 23.29 -12.85
N ASN A 7 5.61 23.26 -12.95
CA ASN A 7 6.51 23.09 -11.80
C ASN A 7 6.04 21.98 -10.83
N CYS A 8 5.59 20.87 -11.41
CA CYS A 8 4.98 19.77 -10.69
C CYS A 8 5.87 18.53 -10.80
N SER A 9 6.11 17.83 -9.69
CA SER A 9 6.77 16.52 -9.69
C SER A 9 5.84 15.44 -9.15
N VAL A 10 5.95 14.25 -9.74
CA VAL A 10 5.36 13.01 -9.22
C VAL A 10 6.49 12.05 -8.94
N GLU A 11 6.61 11.61 -7.70
CA GLU A 11 7.72 10.80 -7.21
C GLU A 11 7.22 9.51 -6.58
N PHE A 12 8.04 8.46 -6.68
CA PHE A 12 7.76 7.17 -6.07
C PHE A 12 8.93 6.81 -5.15
N VAL A 13 8.61 6.63 -3.87
CA VAL A 13 9.59 6.20 -2.86
C VAL A 13 9.19 4.81 -2.39
N ARG A 14 10.06 3.84 -2.67
CA ARG A 14 9.83 2.45 -2.25
C ARG A 14 10.04 2.35 -0.74
N SER A 15 8.97 2.03 -0.03
CA SER A 15 8.99 1.57 1.35
C SER A 15 7.93 0.49 1.52
N THR A 16 8.37 -0.76 1.60
CA THR A 16 7.46 -1.92 1.54
C THR A 16 6.54 -1.98 2.75
N PHE A 17 7.09 -1.68 3.93
CA PHE A 17 6.40 -1.79 5.22
C PHE A 17 6.07 -0.42 5.85
N LEU A 18 6.53 0.70 5.26
CA LEU A 18 6.57 2.06 5.84
C LEU A 18 7.49 2.23 7.06
N VAL A 19 7.71 1.14 7.80
CA VAL A 19 8.70 1.00 8.85
C VAL A 19 9.98 0.32 8.34
N GLN A 20 11.03 0.40 9.15
CA GLN A 20 12.38 0.21 8.66
C GLN A 20 12.85 -1.26 8.67
N GLU A 21 13.30 -1.75 7.52
CA GLU A 21 14.02 -3.02 7.43
C GLU A 21 15.41 -2.90 8.09
N TRP A 22 15.86 -3.96 8.75
CA TRP A 22 17.08 -3.98 9.55
C TRP A 22 17.75 -5.36 9.54
N GLU A 23 19.00 -5.40 10.02
CA GLU A 23 19.76 -6.62 10.20
C GLU A 23 20.46 -6.62 11.56
N ILE A 24 20.42 -7.75 12.25
CA ILE A 24 21.14 -7.97 13.50
C ILE A 24 22.16 -9.09 13.35
N PRO A 25 23.30 -9.06 14.07
CA PRO A 25 24.23 -10.18 14.10
C PRO A 25 23.57 -11.43 14.70
N ASP A 26 23.82 -12.57 14.09
CA ASP A 26 23.46 -13.89 14.60
C ASP A 26 24.68 -14.56 15.26
N GLY A 27 24.43 -15.52 16.14
CA GLY A 27 25.46 -16.19 16.96
C GLY A 27 26.55 -16.91 16.17
N ASN A 28 26.33 -17.17 14.89
CA ASN A 28 27.26 -17.85 13.98
C ASN A 28 28.09 -16.88 13.10
N GLY A 29 27.98 -15.57 13.32
CA GLY A 29 28.66 -14.55 12.51
C GLY A 29 27.94 -14.16 11.22
N SER A 30 26.74 -14.73 10.96
CA SER A 30 25.78 -14.28 9.94
C SER A 30 24.96 -13.08 10.42
N THR A 31 24.17 -12.48 9.54
CA THR A 31 23.12 -11.52 9.91
C THR A 31 21.74 -12.15 9.80
N LYS A 32 20.81 -11.67 10.62
CA LYS A 32 19.39 -12.01 10.60
C LYS A 32 18.60 -10.75 10.29
N GLU A 33 17.75 -10.82 9.27
CA GLU A 33 16.84 -9.74 8.91
C GLU A 33 15.76 -9.56 9.98
N THR A 34 15.46 -8.30 10.29
CA THR A 34 14.40 -7.90 11.20
C THR A 34 13.64 -6.68 10.65
N LEU A 35 12.44 -6.45 11.16
CA LEU A 35 11.63 -5.28 10.84
C LEU A 35 11.46 -4.42 12.09
N ARG A 36 12.03 -3.22 12.08
CA ARG A 36 11.94 -2.22 13.16
C ARG A 36 10.58 -1.56 13.14
N LEU A 37 9.66 -2.04 13.98
CA LEU A 37 8.30 -1.53 14.06
C LEU A 37 8.22 -0.12 14.67
N ASP A 38 9.28 0.29 15.37
CA ASP A 38 9.41 1.57 16.08
C ASP A 38 10.11 2.67 15.26
N LEU A 39 10.57 2.37 14.04
CA LEU A 39 11.25 3.33 13.17
C LEU A 39 10.57 3.40 11.81
N VAL A 40 10.34 4.61 11.31
CA VAL A 40 9.93 4.80 9.91
C VAL A 40 11.10 4.51 8.98
N GLU A 41 10.79 4.12 7.74
CA GLU A 41 11.78 3.87 6.71
C GLU A 41 12.72 5.09 6.49
N ARG A 42 14.01 4.84 6.28
CA ARG A 42 15.05 5.89 6.22
C ARG A 42 14.83 6.90 5.11
N SER A 43 14.06 6.54 4.10
CA SER A 43 13.71 7.41 2.98
C SER A 43 12.70 8.51 3.33
N CYS A 44 12.22 8.60 4.58
CA CYS A 44 11.21 9.56 5.01
C CYS A 44 11.57 11.03 4.75
N ASP A 45 12.85 11.37 4.83
CA ASP A 45 13.32 12.72 4.54
C ASP A 45 13.14 13.15 3.08
N LYS A 46 13.00 12.18 2.16
CA LYS A 46 12.81 12.47 0.72
C LYS A 46 11.44 13.04 0.41
N TYR A 47 10.43 12.72 1.22
CA TYR A 47 9.03 13.06 0.93
C TYR A 47 8.37 13.96 1.99
N LYS A 48 9.00 14.20 3.15
CA LYS A 48 8.40 15.01 4.23
C LYS A 48 7.93 16.43 3.83
N GLY A 49 8.48 16.99 2.75
CA GLY A 49 8.14 18.32 2.23
C GLY A 49 7.16 18.33 1.06
N ALA A 50 6.59 17.18 0.68
CA ALA A 50 5.66 17.11 -0.44
C ALA A 50 4.32 17.79 -0.11
N ASP A 51 3.68 18.40 -1.12
CA ASP A 51 2.33 18.97 -0.98
C ASP A 51 1.24 17.90 -0.87
N VAL A 52 1.49 16.73 -1.46
CA VAL A 52 0.60 15.57 -1.42
C VAL A 52 1.42 14.32 -1.13
N LEU A 53 1.03 13.59 -0.09
CA LEU A 53 1.60 12.31 0.30
C LEU A 53 0.56 11.21 0.11
N VAL A 54 0.91 10.17 -0.65
CA VAL A 54 0.06 8.98 -0.84
C VAL A 54 0.80 7.77 -0.33
N PHE A 55 0.37 7.25 0.82
CA PHE A 55 0.94 6.05 1.43
C PHE A 55 0.15 4.80 1.06
N ASN A 56 0.81 3.66 1.03
CA ASN A 56 0.16 2.35 0.99
C ASN A 56 1.09 1.29 1.57
N THR A 57 0.52 0.26 2.19
CA THR A 57 1.23 -0.97 2.57
C THR A 57 0.21 -2.08 2.81
N GLY A 58 0.60 -3.35 2.66
CA GLY A 58 -0.32 -4.46 2.89
C GLY A 58 0.18 -5.80 2.35
N HIS A 59 0.46 -5.89 1.05
CA HIS A 59 0.81 -7.14 0.34
C HIS A 59 1.98 -7.96 0.92
N TRP A 60 2.82 -7.35 1.75
CA TRP A 60 3.96 -7.98 2.39
C TRP A 60 3.72 -8.33 3.86
N TRP A 61 2.58 -7.94 4.42
CA TRP A 61 2.16 -8.30 5.78
C TRP A 61 1.42 -9.64 5.78
N THR A 62 2.13 -10.71 5.36
CA THR A 62 1.64 -12.10 5.40
C THR A 62 2.63 -12.96 6.17
N HIS A 63 2.17 -14.08 6.75
CA HIS A 63 3.03 -14.98 7.52
C HIS A 63 4.27 -15.41 6.72
N GLU A 64 4.11 -15.74 5.44
CA GLU A 64 5.20 -16.23 4.58
C GLU A 64 6.26 -15.16 4.31
N LYS A 65 5.87 -13.88 4.27
CA LYS A 65 6.76 -12.75 3.96
C LYS A 65 7.32 -12.07 5.21
N THR A 66 6.88 -12.46 6.40
CA THR A 66 7.33 -11.89 7.68
C THR A 66 7.93 -12.94 8.61
N SER A 67 8.55 -13.98 8.05
CA SER A 67 9.18 -15.09 8.78
C SER A 67 8.25 -15.76 9.79
N GLU A 68 6.97 -15.90 9.43
CA GLU A 68 5.90 -16.39 10.29
C GLU A 68 5.71 -15.60 11.60
N GLY A 69 6.28 -14.39 11.68
CA GLY A 69 6.36 -13.59 12.90
C GLY A 69 7.42 -14.03 13.90
N LYS A 70 8.25 -15.02 13.57
CA LYS A 70 9.20 -15.65 14.49
C LYS A 70 10.56 -14.97 14.44
N GLY A 71 10.91 -14.21 15.48
CA GLY A 71 12.22 -13.58 15.59
C GLY A 71 12.51 -12.53 14.52
N TYR A 72 11.48 -11.96 13.88
CA TYR A 72 11.60 -11.01 12.77
C TYR A 72 11.24 -9.59 13.19
N TYR A 73 10.20 -9.42 14.01
CA TYR A 73 9.78 -8.09 14.45
C TYR A 73 10.65 -7.58 15.59
N GLN A 74 10.99 -6.30 15.56
CA GLN A 74 11.91 -5.68 16.52
C GLN A 74 11.43 -4.29 16.96
N GLU A 75 11.61 -3.98 18.24
CA GLU A 75 11.48 -2.63 18.82
C GLU A 75 12.72 -2.34 19.69
N GLY A 76 13.44 -1.25 19.40
CA GLY A 76 14.74 -0.99 20.05
C GLY A 76 15.72 -2.16 19.89
N SER A 77 16.20 -2.71 21.01
CA SER A 77 17.05 -3.91 21.05
C SER A 77 16.28 -5.22 21.25
N HIS A 78 14.95 -5.16 21.42
CA HIS A 78 14.12 -6.34 21.65
C HIS A 78 13.63 -6.92 20.33
N VAL A 79 13.95 -8.19 20.09
CA VAL A 79 13.44 -8.97 18.97
C VAL A 79 12.40 -9.93 19.52
N TYR A 80 11.19 -9.85 18.97
CA TYR A 80 10.08 -10.70 19.39
C TYR A 80 10.34 -12.15 19.00
N GLY A 81 10.29 -13.08 19.97
CA GLY A 81 10.41 -14.51 19.68
C GLY A 81 9.33 -14.99 18.70
N GLU A 82 8.09 -14.53 18.93
CA GLU A 82 6.96 -14.64 18.00
C GLU A 82 6.04 -13.44 18.22
N LEU A 83 5.52 -12.84 17.14
CA LEU A 83 4.55 -11.77 17.22
C LEU A 83 3.55 -11.88 16.06
N ASN A 84 2.27 -11.73 16.37
CA ASN A 84 1.19 -11.80 15.39
C ASN A 84 1.30 -10.66 14.36
N VAL A 85 1.10 -10.96 13.08
CA VAL A 85 1.23 -10.00 11.98
C VAL A 85 0.28 -8.80 12.09
N VAL A 86 -0.93 -9.00 12.61
CA VAL A 86 -1.92 -7.92 12.82
C VAL A 86 -1.44 -6.98 13.92
N GLU A 87 -0.86 -7.52 14.99
CA GLU A 87 -0.28 -6.71 16.06
C GLU A 87 0.97 -5.97 15.60
N ALA A 88 1.85 -6.63 14.85
CA ALA A 88 3.01 -6.01 14.24
C ALA A 88 2.62 -4.87 13.29
N PHE A 89 1.59 -5.08 12.45
CA PHE A 89 1.04 -4.05 11.57
C PHE A 89 0.50 -2.86 12.37
N ARG A 90 -0.27 -3.12 13.44
CA ARG A 90 -0.77 -2.05 14.34
C ARG A 90 0.37 -1.22 14.92
N LYS A 91 1.45 -1.85 15.39
CA LYS A 91 2.64 -1.16 15.91
C LYS A 91 3.29 -0.31 14.81
N ALA A 92 3.50 -0.87 13.63
CA ALA A 92 4.08 -0.13 12.51
C ALA A 92 3.24 1.07 12.07
N MET A 93 1.92 0.90 11.96
CA MET A 93 1.02 2.00 11.60
C MET A 93 0.93 3.05 12.71
N THR A 94 1.06 2.66 13.98
CA THR A 94 1.18 3.62 15.09
C THR A 94 2.45 4.47 14.95
N THR A 95 3.57 3.86 14.56
CA THR A 95 4.83 4.57 14.29
C THR A 95 4.69 5.52 13.11
N TRP A 96 4.10 5.06 12.00
CA TRP A 96 3.81 5.91 10.85
C TRP A 96 2.91 7.09 11.22
N ALA A 97 1.81 6.85 11.96
CA ALA A 97 0.89 7.90 12.39
C ALA A 97 1.58 8.94 13.27
N ARG A 98 2.39 8.51 14.24
CA ARG A 98 3.20 9.42 15.08
C ARG A 98 4.17 10.26 14.26
N TRP A 99 4.77 9.66 13.23
CA TRP A 99 5.66 10.38 12.32
C TRP A 99 4.91 11.45 11.53
N ILE A 100 3.70 11.16 11.03
CA ILE A 100 2.85 12.15 10.35
C ILE A 100 2.57 13.32 11.29
N GLU A 101 2.07 13.07 12.49
CA GLU A 101 1.75 14.11 13.48
C GLU A 101 2.95 14.98 13.85
N ALA A 102 4.16 14.42 13.84
CA ALA A 102 5.37 15.12 14.23
C ALA A 102 6.05 15.88 13.08
N ASN A 103 5.85 15.47 11.83
CA ASN A 103 6.68 15.93 10.71
C ASN A 103 5.89 16.55 9.55
N VAL A 104 4.57 16.37 9.50
CA VAL A 104 3.74 16.85 8.39
C VAL A 104 2.84 17.97 8.87
N ASP A 105 2.86 19.10 8.17
CA ASP A 105 1.97 20.24 8.44
C ASP A 105 0.66 20.04 7.65
N PRO A 106 -0.47 19.72 8.33
CA PRO A 106 -1.73 19.42 7.65
C PRO A 106 -2.36 20.66 6.97
N SER A 107 -1.85 21.87 7.24
CA SER A 107 -2.28 23.07 6.51
C SER A 107 -1.67 23.17 5.11
N LYS A 108 -0.50 22.54 4.91
CA LYS A 108 0.27 22.56 3.66
C LYS A 108 0.17 21.26 2.90
N THR A 109 0.19 20.14 3.60
CA THR A 109 0.30 18.81 3.01
C THR A 109 -0.99 18.02 3.15
N ASP A 110 -1.41 17.43 2.04
CA ASP A 110 -2.49 16.46 1.97
C ASP A 110 -1.97 15.04 2.16
N VAL A 111 -2.48 14.34 3.15
CA VAL A 111 -2.09 12.95 3.42
C VAL A 111 -3.21 11.99 3.00
N PHE A 112 -2.88 11.11 2.07
CA PHE A 112 -3.73 10.01 1.62
C PHE A 112 -3.13 8.69 2.06
N PHE A 113 -4.00 7.73 2.36
CA PHE A 113 -3.62 6.34 2.50
C PHE A 113 -4.47 5.51 1.56
N ARG A 114 -3.84 4.82 0.61
CA ARG A 114 -4.52 3.89 -0.29
C ARG A 114 -4.65 2.54 0.40
N GLY A 115 -5.88 2.03 0.43
CA GLY A 115 -6.22 0.72 0.96
C GLY A 115 -5.53 -0.45 0.24
N TYR A 116 -5.91 -1.64 0.67
CA TYR A 116 -5.31 -2.88 0.22
C TYR A 116 -5.56 -3.11 -1.28
N SER A 117 -4.49 -3.47 -1.99
CA SER A 117 -4.63 -4.00 -3.35
C SER A 117 -4.81 -5.50 -3.20
N VAL A 118 -5.93 -6.04 -3.66
CA VAL A 118 -6.16 -7.49 -3.62
C VAL A 118 -5.29 -8.23 -4.64
N SER A 119 -5.08 -9.52 -4.40
CA SER A 119 -4.51 -10.47 -5.35
C SER A 119 -5.54 -11.55 -5.67
N HIS A 120 -5.57 -12.05 -6.90
CA HIS A 120 -6.54 -13.07 -7.32
C HIS A 120 -5.83 -14.35 -7.76
N PHE A 121 -5.57 -15.26 -6.83
CA PHE A 121 -5.00 -16.56 -7.17
C PHE A 121 -6.09 -17.65 -7.13
N SER A 122 -6.22 -18.38 -8.24
CA SER A 122 -7.05 -19.57 -8.38
C SER A 122 -6.20 -20.83 -8.41
N GLY A 123 -6.65 -21.90 -7.75
CA GLY A 123 -5.99 -23.21 -7.76
C GLY A 123 -4.71 -23.33 -6.91
N GLY A 124 -4.43 -22.34 -6.06
CA GLY A 124 -3.30 -22.32 -5.12
C GLY A 124 -2.84 -20.91 -4.82
N GLU A 125 -1.93 -20.76 -3.86
CA GLU A 125 -1.28 -19.48 -3.55
C GLU A 125 -0.19 -19.12 -4.57
N TRP A 126 0.34 -17.89 -4.47
CA TRP A 126 1.41 -17.38 -5.33
C TRP A 126 2.65 -18.29 -5.39
N TYR A 127 2.96 -19.01 -4.30
CA TYR A 127 4.08 -19.94 -4.19
C TYR A 127 3.70 -21.40 -4.48
N ALA A 128 2.40 -21.70 -4.59
CA ALA A 128 1.85 -23.05 -4.72
C ALA A 128 1.19 -23.29 -6.08
N GLY A 129 1.54 -22.48 -7.10
CA GLY A 129 1.05 -22.67 -8.47
C GLY A 129 -0.29 -21.99 -8.77
N GLY A 130 -0.69 -21.00 -7.96
CA GLY A 130 -1.86 -20.15 -8.20
C GLY A 130 -1.81 -19.40 -9.53
N LYS A 131 -2.99 -19.17 -10.12
CA LYS A 131 -3.17 -18.61 -11.47
C LYS A 131 -4.34 -17.63 -11.55
N CYS A 132 -4.33 -16.79 -12.59
CA CYS A 132 -5.37 -15.83 -12.94
C CYS A 132 -5.51 -15.65 -14.46
N ASP A 133 -4.81 -16.42 -15.30
CA ASP A 133 -4.87 -16.30 -16.77
C ASP A 133 -6.25 -16.63 -17.37
N SER A 134 -7.10 -17.35 -16.63
CA SER A 134 -8.47 -17.65 -17.03
C SER A 134 -9.46 -16.51 -16.75
N ASP A 135 -9.09 -15.55 -15.91
CA ASP A 135 -9.96 -14.45 -15.51
C ASP A 135 -9.85 -13.32 -16.53
N THR A 136 -10.86 -13.20 -17.40
CA THR A 136 -10.86 -12.24 -18.53
C THR A 136 -11.98 -11.21 -18.45
N GLU A 137 -12.86 -11.34 -17.46
CA GLU A 137 -13.99 -10.45 -17.23
C GLU A 137 -14.07 -10.10 -15.73
N PRO A 138 -14.49 -8.87 -15.39
CA PRO A 138 -14.78 -8.50 -14.02
C PRO A 138 -15.84 -9.41 -13.38
N LEU A 139 -15.81 -9.51 -12.06
CA LEU A 139 -16.95 -10.02 -11.30
C LEU A 139 -18.16 -9.10 -11.51
N LYS A 140 -19.36 -9.69 -11.48
CA LYS A 140 -20.62 -8.98 -11.77
C LYS A 140 -21.50 -8.77 -10.54
N ASP A 141 -21.28 -9.58 -9.51
CA ASP A 141 -22.15 -9.63 -8.34
C ASP A 141 -21.29 -9.69 -7.07
N GLU A 142 -21.70 -8.96 -6.03
CA GLU A 142 -21.01 -8.90 -4.74
C GLU A 142 -20.93 -10.28 -4.06
N LYS A 143 -21.89 -11.16 -4.33
CA LYS A 143 -21.89 -12.52 -3.78
C LYS A 143 -20.71 -13.38 -4.27
N ASP A 144 -20.09 -12.99 -5.38
CA ASP A 144 -18.96 -13.69 -5.98
C ASP A 144 -17.61 -13.19 -5.42
N LEU A 145 -17.62 -12.15 -4.58
CA LEU A 145 -16.44 -11.64 -3.90
C LEU A 145 -15.93 -12.64 -2.86
N SER A 146 -14.62 -12.66 -2.64
CA SER A 146 -14.01 -13.56 -1.67
C SER A 146 -14.56 -13.32 -0.26
N PRO A 147 -14.96 -14.34 0.51
CA PRO A 147 -15.39 -14.15 1.91
C PRO A 147 -14.32 -13.53 2.82
N SER A 148 -13.05 -13.61 2.42
CA SER A 148 -11.90 -13.00 3.10
C SER A 148 -11.48 -11.66 2.47
N LEU A 149 -12.43 -10.96 1.84
CA LEU A 149 -12.26 -9.75 1.03
C LEU A 149 -11.39 -8.66 1.66
N TYR A 150 -11.55 -8.46 2.96
CA TYR A 150 -10.94 -7.34 3.67
C TYR A 150 -9.94 -7.82 4.70
N PRO A 151 -8.62 -7.65 4.46
CA PRO A 151 -7.61 -8.12 5.39
C PRO A 151 -7.77 -7.48 6.78
N PRO A 152 -7.65 -8.24 7.88
CA PRO A 152 -7.77 -7.70 9.24
C PRO A 152 -6.82 -6.52 9.53
N ILE A 153 -5.67 -6.49 8.87
CA ILE A 153 -4.71 -5.38 8.94
C ILE A 153 -5.31 -4.04 8.47
N MET A 154 -6.27 -4.05 7.53
CA MET A 154 -6.92 -2.82 7.08
C MET A 154 -7.89 -2.28 8.12
N GLY A 155 -8.56 -3.14 8.88
CA GLY A 155 -9.32 -2.70 10.06
C GLY A 155 -8.42 -2.03 11.11
N MET A 156 -7.22 -2.57 11.33
CA MET A 156 -6.22 -1.93 12.20
C MET A 156 -5.72 -0.59 11.67
N LEU A 157 -5.55 -0.45 10.36
CA LEU A 157 -5.22 0.84 9.75
C LEU A 157 -6.32 1.87 9.99
N GLU A 158 -7.57 1.51 9.75
CA GLU A 158 -8.72 2.38 9.97
C GLU A 158 -8.79 2.86 11.42
N ASP A 159 -8.57 1.95 12.37
CA ASP A 159 -8.55 2.32 13.78
C ASP A 159 -7.41 3.28 14.10
N VAL A 160 -6.20 3.06 13.58
CA VAL A 160 -5.09 4.01 13.74
C VAL A 160 -5.44 5.38 13.16
N ILE A 161 -5.99 5.43 11.94
CA ILE A 161 -6.39 6.68 11.28
C ILE A 161 -7.44 7.44 12.10
N LYS A 162 -8.43 6.75 12.70
CA LYS A 162 -9.46 7.38 13.55
C LYS A 162 -8.87 8.12 14.77
N TRP A 163 -7.72 7.68 15.28
CA TRP A 163 -7.05 8.31 16.43
C TRP A 163 -6.09 9.44 16.06
N MET A 164 -5.84 9.66 14.77
CA MET A 164 -4.98 10.74 14.30
C MET A 164 -5.70 12.09 14.43
N LYS A 165 -4.94 13.13 14.77
CA LYS A 165 -5.38 14.52 14.76
C LYS A 165 -5.26 15.11 13.37
N SER A 166 -4.18 14.76 12.67
CA SER A 166 -3.93 15.13 11.30
C SER A 166 -4.91 14.38 10.39
N PRO A 167 -5.65 15.08 9.51
CA PRO A 167 -6.61 14.44 8.62
C PRO A 167 -5.88 13.55 7.62
N VAL A 168 -6.35 12.30 7.49
CA VAL A 168 -5.90 11.36 6.46
C VAL A 168 -7.08 10.97 5.58
N TYR A 169 -6.92 11.15 4.28
CA TYR A 169 -7.89 10.71 3.28
C TYR A 169 -7.67 9.23 2.97
N TYR A 170 -8.52 8.36 3.51
CA TYR A 170 -8.46 6.94 3.23
C TYR A 170 -9.13 6.61 1.89
N LEU A 171 -8.35 6.19 0.91
CA LEU A 171 -8.83 5.71 -0.38
C LEU A 171 -9.10 4.20 -0.25
N ASN A 172 -10.31 3.84 0.18
CA ASN A 172 -10.71 2.44 0.33
C ASN A 172 -10.97 1.80 -1.05
N VAL A 173 -9.89 1.33 -1.68
CA VAL A 173 -9.92 0.72 -3.01
C VAL A 173 -10.07 -0.80 -2.97
N THR A 174 -10.08 -1.43 -1.80
CA THR A 174 -9.99 -2.89 -1.66
C THR A 174 -11.14 -3.60 -2.37
N ILE A 175 -12.39 -3.24 -2.02
CA ILE A 175 -13.60 -3.90 -2.55
C ILE A 175 -13.72 -3.68 -4.06
N MET A 176 -13.57 -2.43 -4.53
CA MET A 176 -13.70 -2.14 -5.96
C MET A 176 -12.62 -2.84 -6.81
N SER A 177 -11.45 -3.11 -6.22
CA SER A 177 -10.37 -3.81 -6.92
C SER A 177 -10.61 -5.33 -6.97
N ASP A 178 -11.37 -5.89 -6.03
CA ASP A 178 -11.72 -7.32 -6.00
C ASP A 178 -12.70 -7.73 -7.10
N PHE A 179 -13.51 -6.78 -7.58
CA PHE A 179 -14.27 -7.01 -8.81
C PHE A 179 -13.38 -7.24 -10.04
N ARG A 180 -12.10 -6.85 -9.98
CA ARG A 180 -11.24 -6.73 -11.15
C ARG A 180 -10.23 -7.86 -11.27
N LYS A 181 -10.62 -9.10 -10.99
CA LYS A 181 -9.76 -10.27 -11.22
C LYS A 181 -9.17 -10.37 -12.65
N ASP A 182 -9.83 -9.74 -13.62
CA ASP A 182 -9.39 -9.59 -15.02
C ASP A 182 -8.20 -8.63 -15.22
N GLY A 183 -7.89 -7.80 -14.24
CA GLY A 183 -6.95 -6.69 -14.38
C GLY A 183 -5.48 -7.05 -14.17
N HIS A 184 -5.14 -8.31 -13.90
CA HIS A 184 -3.78 -8.74 -13.59
C HIS A 184 -2.95 -9.07 -14.85
N PRO A 185 -1.62 -8.83 -14.83
CA PRO A 185 -0.75 -9.22 -15.94
C PRO A 185 -0.70 -10.73 -16.18
N SER A 186 -0.89 -11.54 -15.14
CA SER A 186 -0.85 -13.00 -15.24
C SER A 186 0.45 -13.50 -15.92
N ILE A 187 0.35 -14.13 -17.10
CA ILE A 187 1.46 -14.62 -17.90
C ILE A 187 2.14 -13.54 -18.76
N TYR A 188 1.60 -12.31 -18.79
CA TYR A 188 2.05 -11.22 -19.64
C TYR A 188 2.98 -10.23 -18.92
N ARG A 189 3.54 -10.61 -17.76
CA ARG A 189 4.42 -9.75 -16.97
C ARG A 189 5.66 -9.26 -17.72
N LYS A 190 6.22 -10.08 -18.62
CA LYS A 190 7.42 -9.74 -19.40
C LYS A 190 7.06 -9.46 -20.86
N PRO A 191 7.54 -8.35 -21.44
CA PRO A 191 7.35 -8.09 -22.86
C PRO A 191 8.16 -9.08 -23.71
N ASN A 192 7.79 -9.19 -24.99
CA ASN A 192 8.54 -9.91 -26.03
C ASN A 192 8.74 -11.42 -25.80
N MET A 193 7.85 -12.08 -25.06
CA MET A 193 7.79 -13.54 -24.99
C MET A 193 6.73 -14.09 -25.93
N THR A 194 7.02 -15.20 -26.60
CA THR A 194 6.04 -16.02 -27.33
C THR A 194 5.05 -16.66 -26.37
N ASP A 195 3.89 -17.11 -26.87
CA ASP A 195 2.88 -17.74 -26.01
C ASP A 195 3.37 -19.06 -25.39
N GLU A 196 4.23 -19.80 -26.10
CA GLU A 196 4.86 -21.02 -25.57
C GLU A 196 5.87 -20.69 -24.46
N GLU A 197 6.71 -19.67 -24.65
CA GLU A 197 7.64 -19.20 -23.62
C GLU A 197 6.88 -18.70 -22.39
N ARG A 198 5.78 -17.95 -22.55
CA ARG A 198 4.97 -17.46 -21.41
C ARG A 198 4.42 -18.59 -20.55
N ARG A 199 3.89 -19.64 -21.19
CA ARG A 199 3.30 -20.81 -20.50
C ARG A 199 4.34 -21.68 -19.81
N THR A 200 5.59 -21.66 -20.27
CA THR A 200 6.66 -22.56 -19.79
C THR A 200 7.66 -21.88 -18.85
N THR A 201 7.95 -20.57 -19.02
CA THR A 201 8.93 -19.84 -18.20
C THR A 201 8.36 -19.25 -16.92
N LEU A 202 7.06 -18.92 -16.88
CA LEU A 202 6.43 -18.41 -15.68
C LEU A 202 5.89 -19.58 -14.84
N ARG A 203 6.77 -20.15 -14.00
CA ARG A 203 6.36 -21.12 -12.96
C ARG A 203 5.27 -20.56 -12.05
N PHE A 204 5.22 -19.23 -11.90
CA PHE A 204 4.22 -18.49 -11.13
C PHE A 204 3.69 -17.32 -11.96
N GLN A 205 2.38 -17.17 -12.00
CA GLN A 205 1.72 -16.03 -12.66
C GLN A 205 1.72 -14.80 -11.76
N ASP A 206 1.68 -13.61 -12.36
CA ASP A 206 1.55 -12.38 -11.60
C ASP A 206 0.07 -12.01 -11.42
N CYS A 207 -0.50 -12.44 -10.31
CA CYS A 207 -1.87 -12.13 -9.92
C CYS A 207 -1.94 -11.13 -8.76
N SER A 208 -0.91 -10.29 -8.61
CA SER A 208 -0.77 -9.34 -7.50
C SER A 208 -0.54 -7.90 -7.97
N HIS A 209 0.14 -7.74 -9.12
CA HIS A 209 0.29 -6.45 -9.79
C HIS A 209 -0.83 -6.24 -10.80
N TRP A 210 -0.93 -5.04 -11.36
CA TRP A 210 -2.00 -4.66 -12.27
C TRP A 210 -1.45 -4.30 -13.65
N CYS A 211 -2.20 -4.63 -14.70
CA CYS A 211 -1.97 -4.10 -16.03
C CYS A 211 -2.11 -2.57 -16.03
N LEU A 212 -1.37 -1.92 -16.91
CA LEU A 212 -1.52 -0.50 -17.23
C LEU A 212 -1.74 -0.34 -18.76
N PRO A 213 -2.75 0.41 -19.21
CA PRO A 213 -3.81 1.04 -18.40
C PRO A 213 -4.71 -0.01 -17.70
N GLY A 214 -5.33 0.36 -16.59
CA GLY A 214 -6.13 -0.57 -15.79
C GLY A 214 -6.59 -0.04 -14.42
N VAL A 215 -6.75 -0.95 -13.47
CA VAL A 215 -7.28 -0.65 -12.11
C VAL A 215 -6.55 0.50 -11.39
N PRO A 216 -5.22 0.64 -11.48
CA PRO A 216 -4.53 1.78 -10.85
C PRO A 216 -4.93 3.13 -11.42
N ASP A 217 -5.43 3.21 -12.65
CA ASP A 217 -5.91 4.47 -13.23
C ASP A 217 -7.17 4.94 -12.50
N THR A 218 -8.10 4.02 -12.17
CA THR A 218 -9.28 4.34 -11.35
C THR A 218 -8.89 4.79 -9.94
N TRP A 219 -7.84 4.21 -9.33
CA TRP A 219 -7.35 4.70 -8.04
C TRP A 219 -6.82 6.13 -8.15
N ASN A 220 -6.14 6.47 -9.25
CA ASN A 220 -5.66 7.82 -9.51
C ASN A 220 -6.81 8.78 -9.80
N GLU A 221 -7.89 8.35 -10.44
CA GLU A 221 -9.12 9.14 -10.61
C GLU A 221 -9.76 9.48 -9.26
N LEU A 222 -9.81 8.53 -8.31
CA LEU A 222 -10.29 8.80 -6.95
C LEU A 222 -9.42 9.83 -6.21
N LEU A 223 -8.10 9.68 -6.30
CA LEU A 223 -7.16 10.66 -5.75
C LEU A 223 -7.38 12.05 -6.36
N TYR A 224 -7.49 12.12 -7.69
CA TYR A 224 -7.72 13.36 -8.42
C TYR A 224 -9.05 14.02 -8.01
N ALA A 225 -10.14 13.25 -7.92
CA ALA A 225 -11.44 13.75 -7.49
C ALA A 225 -11.40 14.34 -6.07
N GLN A 226 -10.70 13.69 -5.14
CA GLN A 226 -10.53 14.19 -3.78
C GLN A 226 -9.74 15.50 -3.72
N LEU A 227 -8.64 15.59 -4.47
CA LEU A 227 -7.85 16.82 -4.58
C LEU A 227 -8.68 17.97 -5.15
N LEU A 228 -9.47 17.69 -6.19
CA LEU A 228 -10.33 18.68 -6.83
C LEU A 228 -11.43 19.17 -5.89
N MET A 229 -12.11 18.26 -5.17
CA MET A 229 -13.11 18.63 -4.17
C MET A 229 -12.51 19.52 -3.07
N LYS A 230 -11.32 19.19 -2.57
CA LYS A 230 -10.63 20.02 -1.56
C LYS A 230 -10.31 21.40 -2.10
N HIS A 231 -9.87 21.49 -3.35
CA HIS A 231 -9.59 22.77 -4.00
C HIS A 231 -10.85 23.66 -4.03
N TYR A 232 -11.98 23.13 -4.46
CA TYR A 232 -13.25 23.88 -4.47
C TYR A 232 -13.70 24.30 -3.07
N GLN A 233 -13.57 23.42 -2.07
CA GLN A 233 -13.90 23.76 -0.67
C GLN A 233 -13.02 24.91 -0.14
N LYS A 234 -11.72 24.93 -0.47
CA LYS A 234 -10.81 26.03 -0.12
C LYS A 234 -11.25 27.34 -0.77
N GLN A 235 -11.58 27.33 -2.06
CA GLN A 235 -12.05 28.52 -2.77
C GLN A 235 -13.36 29.06 -2.18
N HIS A 236 -14.33 28.20 -1.88
CA HIS A 236 -15.59 28.62 -1.27
C HIS A 236 -15.40 29.25 0.11
N LYS A 237 -14.53 28.69 0.96
CA LYS A 237 -14.23 29.27 2.28
C LYS A 237 -13.58 30.66 2.16
N GLN A 238 -12.68 30.83 1.20
CA GLN A 238 -12.04 32.13 0.94
C GLN A 238 -13.04 33.18 0.47
N GLN A 239 -13.96 32.82 -0.43
CA GLN A 239 -15.03 33.74 -0.88
C GLN A 239 -15.95 34.14 0.28
N GLN A 240 -16.36 33.20 1.12
CA GLN A 240 -17.22 33.51 2.28
C GLN A 240 -16.54 34.46 3.28
N GLN A 241 -15.24 34.29 3.50
CA GLN A 241 -14.45 35.18 4.37
C GLN A 241 -14.33 36.59 3.79
N GLN A 242 -14.27 36.74 2.47
CA GLN A 242 -14.22 38.06 1.80
C GLN A 242 -15.56 38.79 1.77
N ILE A 243 -16.68 38.06 1.79
CA ILE A 243 -18.03 38.66 1.79
C ILE A 243 -18.49 39.04 3.21
N GLY A 244 -17.96 38.37 4.24
CA GLY A 244 -18.28 38.63 5.64
C GLY A 244 -17.40 39.68 6.35
N SER A 245 -16.42 40.26 5.65
CA SER A 245 -15.52 41.33 6.12
C SER A 245 -15.86 42.66 5.47
#